data_AF-A0A0V1LZ63-F1
#
_entry.id   AF-A0A0V1LZ63-F1
#
_cell.length_a   1.000
_cell.length_b   1.000
_cell.length_c   1.000
_cell.angle_alpha   90.00
_cell.angle_beta   90.00
_cell.angle_gamma   90.00
#
_symmetry.space_group_name_H-M   'P 1'
#
loop_
_entity.id
_entity.type
_entity.pdbx_description
1 polymer ?
#
loop_
_entity_poly.entity_id
_entity_poly.type
_entity_poly.pdbx_seq_one_letter_code
_entity_poly.pdbx_strand_id
1 'polypeptide(L)' 'MVKPEGTIPPSEFVIKVMLVNWVVNADFYLLASYSLPVYMNYNINLQRNQHRAVSTDNFMK' A
#
# COMPACT_ATOMS: atom_id res chain seq x y z
N MET A 1 -45.14 -11.20 -14.87
CA MET A 1 -43.96 -10.32 -15.01
C MET A 1 -42.73 -11.18 -14.79
N VAL A 2 -42.01 -11.55 -15.86
CA VAL A 2 -40.79 -12.36 -15.77
C VAL A 2 -39.66 -11.43 -15.36
N LYS A 3 -38.94 -11.77 -14.28
CA LYS A 3 -37.82 -10.98 -13.78
C LYS A 3 -36.70 -11.02 -14.84
N PRO A 4 -36.14 -9.88 -15.29
CA PRO A 4 -35.16 -9.89 -16.37
C PRO A 4 -33.92 -10.66 -15.92
N GLU A 5 -33.58 -11.72 -16.65
CA GLU A 5 -32.34 -12.46 -16.42
C GLU A 5 -31.16 -11.50 -16.50
N GLY A 6 -30.36 -11.45 -15.44
CA GLY A 6 -29.24 -10.52 -15.28
C GLY A 6 -29.42 -9.44 -14.22
N THR A 7 -30.57 -9.35 -13.54
CA THR A 7 -30.72 -8.44 -12.39
C THR A 7 -30.27 -9.10 -11.08
N ILE A 8 -29.10 -8.67 -10.58
CA ILE A 8 -28.59 -9.05 -9.26
C ILE A 8 -29.54 -8.50 -8.19
N PRO A 9 -30.03 -9.32 -7.24
CA PRO A 9 -30.80 -8.84 -6.10
C PRO A 9 -30.03 -7.75 -5.33
N PRO A 10 -30.68 -6.67 -4.88
CA PRO A 10 -30.00 -5.60 -4.14
C PRO A 10 -29.20 -6.09 -2.92
N SER A 11 -29.70 -7.10 -2.21
CA SER A 11 -29.00 -7.74 -1.10
C SER A 11 -27.72 -8.44 -1.52
N GLU A 12 -27.74 -9.17 -2.64
CA GLU A 12 -26.57 -9.85 -3.18
C GLU A 12 -25.53 -8.85 -3.72
N PHE A 13 -25.99 -7.77 -4.34
CA PHE A 13 -25.13 -6.69 -4.80
C PHE A 13 -24.36 -6.05 -3.63
N VAL A 14 -25.05 -5.71 -2.53
CA VAL A 14 -24.42 -5.13 -1.34
C VAL A 14 -23.38 -6.08 -0.75
N ILE A 15 -23.70 -7.37 -0.63
CA ILE A 15 -22.76 -8.38 -0.11
C ILE A 15 -21.51 -8.49 -1.01
N LYS A 16 -21.69 -8.53 -2.33
CA LYS A 16 -20.56 -8.57 -3.28
C LYS A 16 -19.67 -7.33 -3.15
N VAL A 17 -20.27 -6.14 -3.05
CA VAL A 17 -19.51 -4.89 -2.85
C VAL A 17 -18.75 -4.90 -1.53
N MET A 18 -19.37 -5.35 -0.44
CA MET A 18 -18.71 -5.48 0.86
C MET A 18 -17.52 -6.44 0.80
N LEU A 19 -17.66 -7.59 0.13
CA LEU A 19 -16.58 -8.56 -0.04
C LEU A 19 -15.43 -8.01 -0.87
N VAL A 20 -15.72 -7.37 -2.01
CA VAL A 20 -14.68 -6.74 -2.85
C VAL A 20 -13.95 -5.65 -2.06
N ASN A 21 -14.70 -4.80 -1.35
CA ASN A 21 -14.10 -3.76 -0.53
C ASN A 21 -13.21 -4.34 0.58
N TRP A 22 -13.65 -5.42 1.22
CA TRP A 22 -12.84 -6.09 2.24
C TRP A 22 -11.55 -6.67 1.66
N VAL A 23 -11.62 -7.44 0.56
CA VAL A 23 -10.44 -8.05 -0.06
C VAL A 23 -9.45 -6.98 -0.52
N VAL A 24 -9.92 -5.95 -1.23
CA VAL A 24 -9.06 -4.86 -1.72
C VAL A 24 -8.40 -4.13 -0.55
N ASN A 25 -9.13 -3.89 0.53
CA ASN A 25 -8.57 -3.22 1.69
C ASN A 25 -7.55 -4.10 2.43
N ALA A 26 -7.80 -5.40 2.55
CA ALA A 26 -6.86 -6.35 3.14
C ALA A 26 -5.54 -6.41 2.33
N ASP A 27 -5.63 -6.50 1.01
CA ASP A 27 -4.46 -6.51 0.12
C ASP A 27 -3.68 -5.19 0.21
N PHE A 28 -4.39 -4.06 0.27
CA PHE A 28 -3.76 -2.75 0.45
C PHE A 28 -3.01 -2.64 1.79
N TYR A 29 -3.62 -3.05 2.90
CA TYR A 29 -2.97 -3.07 4.21
C TYR A 29 -1.75 -3.99 4.22
N LEU A 30 -1.85 -5.15 3.57
CA LEU A 30 -0.75 -6.10 3.49
C LEU A 30 0.40 -5.50 2.68
N LEU A 31 0.13 -4.95 1.50
CA LEU A 31 1.12 -4.25 0.68
C LEU A 31 1.78 -3.10 1.44
N ALA A 32 1.00 -2.27 2.12
CA ALA A 32 1.52 -1.16 2.91
C ALA A 32 2.41 -1.67 4.05
N SER A 33 1.99 -2.70 4.77
CA SER A 33 2.74 -3.27 5.91
C SER A 33 4.10 -3.84 5.50
N TYR A 34 4.18 -4.46 4.32
CA TYR A 34 5.46 -4.96 3.80
C TYR A 34 6.32 -3.87 3.14
N SER A 35 5.69 -2.85 2.55
CA SER A 35 6.40 -1.80 1.80
C SER A 35 6.94 -0.69 2.71
N LEU A 36 6.22 -0.34 3.79
CA LEU A 36 6.59 0.76 4.68
C LEU A 36 7.98 0.56 5.32
N PRO A 37 8.32 -0.62 5.89
CA PRO A 37 9.62 -0.83 6.51
C PRO A 37 10.77 -0.77 5.50
N VAL A 38 10.55 -1.27 4.28
CA VAL A 38 11.52 -1.22 3.19
C VAL A 38 11.79 0.22 2.78
N TYR A 39 10.73 1.01 2.58
CA TYR A 39 10.83 2.43 2.25
C TYR A 39 11.56 3.22 3.34
N MET A 40 11.18 3.01 4.61
CA MET A 40 11.83 3.66 5.76
C MET A 40 13.32 3.29 5.84
N ASN A 41 13.65 2.01 5.69
CA ASN A 41 15.03 1.55 5.73
C ASN A 41 15.87 2.16 4.59
N TYR A 42 15.33 2.21 3.37
CA TYR A 42 16.01 2.87 2.25
C TYR A 42 16.30 4.34 2.58
N ASN A 43 15.30 5.07 3.07
CA ASN A 43 15.44 6.49 3.36
C ASN A 43 16.46 6.77 4.48
N ILE A 44 16.45 5.97 5.55
CA ILE A 44 17.43 6.07 6.65
C ILE A 44 18.85 5.84 6.12
N ASN A 45 19.04 4.81 5.27
CA ASN A 45 20.35 4.52 4.70
C ASN A 45 20.83 5.63 3.77
N LEU A 46 19.93 6.20 2.95
CA LEU A 46 20.25 7.33 2.08
C LEU A 46 20.71 8.54 2.90
N GLN A 47 19.94 8.93 3.91
CA GLN A 47 20.28 10.06 4.78
C GLN A 47 21.63 9.83 5.50
N ARG A 48 21.88 8.61 5.99
CA ARG A 48 23.13 8.24 6.63
C ARG A 48 24.32 8.34 5.66
N ASN A 49 24.15 7.91 4.43
CA ASN A 49 25.21 7.95 3.42
C ASN A 49 25.51 9.40 2.98
N GLN A 50 24.49 10.24 2.84
CA GLN A 50 24.68 11.67 2.57
C GLN A 50 25.45 12.37 3.69
N HIS A 51 25.11 12.09 4.96
CA HIS A 51 25.83 12.66 6.09
C HIS A 51 27.30 12.20 6.12
N ARG A 52 27.58 10.93 5.80
CA ARG A 52 28.96 10.42 5.71
C ARG A 52 29.75 11.09 4.58
N ALA A 53 29.13 11.30 3.41
CA ALA A 53 29.77 11.98 2.30
C ALA A 53 30.18 13.41 2.70
N VAL A 54 29.24 14.19 3.25
CA VAL A 54 29.52 15.56 3.73
C VAL A 54 30.59 15.59 4.82
N SER A 55 30.54 14.65 5.79
CA SER A 55 31.56 14.55 6.84
C SER A 55 32.95 14.23 6.28
N THR A 56 33.02 13.41 5.22
CA THR A 56 34.29 13.05 4.59
C THR A 56 34.84 14.24 3.81
N ASP A 57 34.00 14.94 3.05
CA ASP A 57 34.39 16.14 2.31
C ASP A 57 34.91 17.25 3.23
N ASN A 58 34.30 17.41 4.42
CA ASN A 58 34.74 18.38 5.41
C ASN A 58 36.05 17.98 6.11
N PHE A 59 36.35 16.68 6.23
CA PHE A 59 37.60 16.20 6.82
C PHE A 59 38.79 16.28 5.84
N MET A 60 38.52 16.16 4.54
CA MET A 60 39.53 16.17 3.48
C MET A 60 39.87 17.58 2.96
N LYS A 61 39.22 18.62 3.49
CA LYS A 61 39.50 20.04 3.25
C LYS A 61 40.43 20.61 4.31
#